data_AF-U3TDS2-F1
#
_entry.id   AF-U3TDS2-F1
#
_cell.length_a   1.000
_cell.length_b   1.000
_cell.length_c   1.000
_cell.angle_alpha   90.00
_cell.angle_beta   90.00
_cell.angle_gamma   90.00
#
_symmetry.space_group_name_H-M   'P 1'
#
loop_
_entity.id
_entity.type
_entity.pdbx_description
1 polymer ?
#
loop_
_entity_poly.entity_id
_entity_poly.type
_entity_poly.pdbx_seq_one_letter_code
_entity_poly.pdbx_strand_id
1 'polypeptide(L)'
;MLRALVIAAILAGVFLAIGGYAIYTSGYSDVSTLESLSRPSRVTVQARVAYLGYGSATVVYGGKTYILDSRGAYGILKTVDGTGDSYAFFIMEGEDGFRAAALYKLESFTSRYGGSPVFEDTVVVDGVYRPGEELTLITPVGEESLPVVTVNAILKGCHAAYEGEKAVVSQ
;
A
#
# COMPACT_ATOMS: atom_id res chain seq x y z
N MET A 1 19.99 -34.91 -36.48
CA MET A 1 20.43 -33.68 -35.77
C MET A 1 19.54 -32.48 -36.06
N LEU A 2 19.30 -32.10 -37.33
CA LEU A 2 18.46 -30.94 -37.68
C LEU A 2 17.06 -30.95 -37.05
N ARG A 3 16.38 -32.11 -37.02
CA ARG A 3 15.04 -32.26 -36.41
C ARG A 3 15.01 -31.97 -34.92
N ALA A 4 16.06 -32.36 -34.18
CA ALA A 4 16.15 -32.10 -32.74
C ALA A 4 16.39 -30.61 -32.44
N LEU A 5 17.17 -29.94 -33.29
CA LEU A 5 17.43 -28.51 -33.21
C LEU A 5 16.17 -27.67 -33.47
N VAL A 6 15.35 -28.09 -34.44
CA VAL A 6 14.05 -27.44 -34.73
C VAL A 6 13.09 -27.61 -33.55
N ILE A 7 12.99 -28.81 -32.96
CA ILE A 7 12.13 -29.06 -31.80
C ILE A 7 12.58 -28.23 -30.59
N ALA A 8 13.89 -28.15 -30.34
CA ALA A 8 14.44 -27.33 -29.25
C ALA A 8 14.16 -25.84 -29.43
N ALA A 9 14.29 -25.32 -30.66
CA ALA A 9 13.99 -23.92 -30.97
C ALA A 9 12.50 -23.60 -30.79
N ILE A 10 11.60 -24.50 -31.19
CA ILE A 10 10.15 -24.35 -30.98
C ILE A 10 9.84 -24.32 -29.48
N LEU A 11 10.38 -25.26 -28.70
CA LEU A 11 10.16 -25.30 -27.25
C LEU A 11 10.68 -24.04 -26.56
N ALA A 12 11.87 -23.57 -26.92
CA ALA A 12 12.43 -22.33 -26.38
C ALA A 12 11.54 -21.12 -26.71
N GLY A 13 11.01 -21.04 -27.94
CA GLY A 13 10.06 -20.02 -28.34
C GLY A 13 8.76 -20.05 -27.52
N VAL A 14 8.23 -21.24 -27.23
CA VAL A 14 7.04 -21.42 -26.37
C VAL A 14 7.33 -20.97 -24.93
N PHE A 15 8.48 -21.33 -24.36
CA PHE A 15 8.85 -20.88 -23.01
C PHE A 15 9.02 -19.36 -22.91
N LEU A 16 9.63 -18.73 -23.92
CA LEU A 16 9.76 -17.27 -23.99
C LEU A 16 8.40 -16.58 -24.14
N ALA A 17 7.49 -17.17 -24.93
CA ALA A 17 6.14 -16.65 -25.08
C ALA A 17 5.33 -16.77 -23.78
N ILE A 18 5.40 -17.90 -23.08
CA ILE A 18 4.74 -18.09 -21.78
C ILE A 18 5.33 -17.15 -20.72
N GLY A 19 6.66 -17.04 -20.66
CA GLY A 19 7.35 -16.14 -19.74
C GLY A 19 7.01 -14.67 -20.01
N GLY A 20 7.00 -14.27 -21.28
CA GLY A 20 6.62 -12.92 -21.70
C GLY A 20 5.14 -12.61 -21.43
N TYR A 21 4.24 -13.57 -21.67
CA TYR A 21 2.81 -13.43 -21.41
C TYR A 21 2.53 -13.31 -19.90
N ALA A 22 3.14 -14.16 -19.07
CA ALA A 22 2.97 -14.11 -17.62
C ALA A 22 3.40 -12.76 -17.02
N ILE A 23 4.47 -12.15 -17.54
CA ILE A 23 4.91 -10.80 -17.13
C ILE A 23 3.92 -9.72 -17.59
N TYR A 24 3.33 -9.87 -18.78
CA TYR A 24 2.41 -8.88 -19.34
C TYR A 24 1.02 -8.94 -18.69
N THR A 25 0.58 -10.12 -18.23
CA THR A 25 -0.77 -10.31 -17.67
C THR A 25 -0.80 -10.43 -16.15
N SER A 26 0.33 -10.47 -15.44
CA SER A 26 0.32 -10.44 -13.97
C SER A 26 -0.01 -9.04 -13.48
N GLY A 27 -1.30 -8.69 -13.50
CA GLY A 27 -1.81 -7.56 -12.73
C GLY A 27 -1.43 -7.73 -11.25
N TYR A 28 -1.34 -6.62 -10.54
CA TYR A 28 -1.19 -6.68 -9.09
C TYR A 28 -2.42 -7.34 -8.48
N SER A 29 -2.22 -8.18 -7.45
CA SER A 29 -3.33 -8.78 -6.73
C SER A 29 -4.15 -7.70 -6.04
N ASP A 30 -5.48 -7.83 -6.02
CA ASP A 30 -6.32 -6.93 -5.24
C ASP A 30 -6.10 -7.14 -3.72
N VAL A 31 -6.31 -6.09 -2.91
CA VAL A 31 -6.15 -6.18 -1.45
C VAL A 31 -7.11 -7.18 -0.79
N SER A 32 -8.25 -7.50 -1.41
CA SER A 32 -9.15 -8.54 -0.92
C SER A 32 -8.51 -9.93 -0.90
N THR A 33 -7.46 -10.15 -1.69
CA THR A 33 -6.71 -11.42 -1.65
C THR A 33 -6.07 -11.69 -0.29
N LEU A 34 -5.90 -10.67 0.57
CA LEU A 34 -5.37 -10.83 1.93
C LEU A 34 -6.27 -11.72 2.80
N GLU A 35 -7.58 -11.76 2.57
CA GLU A 35 -8.51 -12.62 3.32
C GLU A 35 -8.18 -14.11 3.20
N SER A 36 -7.60 -14.50 2.06
CA SER A 36 -7.22 -15.89 1.81
C SER A 36 -5.89 -16.30 2.47
N LEU A 37 -5.14 -15.34 3.01
CA LEU A 37 -3.83 -15.58 3.59
C LEU A 37 -3.96 -16.00 5.06
N SER A 38 -3.44 -17.18 5.39
CA SER A 38 -3.45 -17.71 6.75
C SER A 38 -2.09 -17.65 7.44
N ARG A 39 -1.06 -17.07 6.79
CA ARG A 39 0.30 -16.95 7.32
C ARG A 39 0.90 -15.57 7.01
N PRO A 40 1.81 -15.07 7.85
CA PRO A 40 2.59 -13.88 7.56
C PRO A 40 3.25 -13.98 6.19
N SER A 41 2.98 -13.01 5.32
CA SER A 41 3.42 -13.03 3.93
C SER A 41 3.85 -11.65 3.47
N ARG A 42 4.88 -11.59 2.62
CA ARG A 42 5.16 -10.40 1.84
C ARG A 42 4.12 -10.32 0.72
N VAL A 43 3.53 -9.15 0.52
CA VAL A 43 2.44 -8.94 -0.41
C VAL A 43 2.70 -7.71 -1.28
N THR A 44 2.24 -7.79 -2.53
CA THR A 44 2.16 -6.64 -3.44
C THR A 44 0.71 -6.54 -3.90
N VAL A 45 -0.01 -5.57 -3.36
CA VAL A 45 -1.46 -5.44 -3.57
C VAL A 45 -1.83 -4.11 -4.19
N GLN A 46 -2.86 -4.13 -5.01
CA GLN A 46 -3.54 -2.95 -5.53
C GLN A 46 -4.83 -2.71 -4.75
N ALA A 47 -5.16 -1.45 -4.50
CA ALA A 47 -6.40 -1.08 -3.83
C ALA A 47 -6.81 0.34 -4.17
N ARG A 48 -8.10 0.65 -3.99
CA ARG A 48 -8.58 2.04 -3.91
C ARG A 48 -8.18 2.65 -2.57
N VAL A 49 -7.92 3.95 -2.53
CA VAL A 49 -7.62 4.66 -1.28
C VAL A 49 -8.88 5.33 -0.75
N ALA A 50 -9.31 4.95 0.45
CA ALA A 50 -10.49 5.55 1.06
C ALA A 50 -10.18 6.95 1.62
N TYR A 51 -11.13 7.88 1.46
CA TYR A 51 -11.03 9.23 2.00
C TYR A 51 -11.22 9.25 3.53
N LEU A 52 -10.29 9.88 4.25
CA LEU A 52 -10.30 10.02 5.71
C LEU A 52 -11.00 11.34 6.11
N GLY A 53 -12.33 11.34 6.04
CA GLY A 53 -13.16 12.54 6.23
C GLY A 53 -13.47 12.94 7.68
N TYR A 54 -12.83 12.31 8.67
CA TYR A 54 -13.21 12.44 10.09
C TYR A 54 -12.41 13.51 10.86
N GLY A 55 -11.44 14.19 10.23
CA GLY A 55 -10.58 15.18 10.87
C GLY A 55 -9.57 14.52 11.81
N SER A 56 -9.97 14.27 13.06
CA SER A 56 -9.15 13.54 14.05
C SER A 56 -9.82 12.25 14.49
N ALA A 57 -9.04 11.18 14.61
CA ALA A 57 -9.51 9.90 15.15
C ALA A 57 -8.48 9.32 16.14
N THR A 58 -8.91 8.33 16.92
CA THR A 58 -8.02 7.54 17.77
C THR A 58 -7.77 6.19 17.11
N VAL A 59 -6.52 5.73 17.10
CA VAL A 59 -6.17 4.40 16.60
C VAL A 59 -5.48 3.61 17.70
N VAL A 60 -5.92 2.37 17.92
CA VAL A 60 -5.25 1.43 18.82
C VAL A 60 -4.58 0.36 17.98
N TYR A 61 -3.26 0.20 18.15
CA TYR A 61 -2.47 -0.77 17.40
C TYR A 61 -1.26 -1.21 18.21
N GLY A 62 -0.98 -2.52 18.26
CA GLY A 62 0.17 -3.06 18.99
C GLY A 62 0.20 -2.72 20.47
N GLY A 63 -0.97 -2.56 21.10
CA GLY A 63 -1.10 -2.15 22.51
C GLY A 63 -0.81 -0.67 22.78
N LYS A 64 -0.66 0.14 21.73
CA LYS A 64 -0.44 1.60 21.81
C LYS A 64 -1.63 2.37 21.26
N THR A 65 -1.81 3.58 21.79
CA THR A 65 -2.82 4.52 21.34
C THR A 65 -2.16 5.63 20.52
N TYR A 66 -2.75 5.92 19.37
CA TYR A 66 -2.33 6.94 18.43
C TYR A 66 -3.43 7.97 18.21
N ILE A 67 -3.02 9.20 17.96
CA ILE A 67 -3.87 10.23 17.38
C ILE A 67 -3.63 10.25 15.87
N LEU A 68 -4.72 10.13 15.12
CA LEU A 68 -4.75 10.27 13.67
C LEU A 68 -5.06 11.73 13.29
N ASP A 69 -4.12 12.37 12.61
CA ASP A 69 -4.29 13.66 11.92
C ASP A 69 -4.58 13.41 10.44
N SER A 70 -5.85 13.50 10.02
CA SER A 70 -6.30 13.14 8.67
C SER A 70 -6.03 14.27 7.67
N ARG A 71 -5.55 13.92 6.47
CA ARG A 71 -5.11 14.84 5.40
C ARG A 71 -5.69 14.42 4.03
N GLY A 72 -6.98 14.12 4.01
CA GLY A 72 -7.67 13.61 2.83
C GLY A 72 -7.49 12.11 2.69
N ALA A 73 -6.73 11.65 1.69
CA ALA A 73 -6.55 10.22 1.40
C ALA A 73 -5.57 9.49 2.36
N TYR A 74 -4.80 10.23 3.14
CA TYR A 74 -3.88 9.70 4.14
C TYR A 74 -3.95 10.52 5.42
N GLY A 75 -3.36 10.02 6.50
CA GLY A 75 -3.16 10.76 7.73
C GLY A 75 -1.89 10.35 8.45
N ILE A 76 -1.59 11.05 9.54
CA ILE A 76 -0.41 10.78 10.36
C ILE A 76 -0.86 10.25 11.72
N LEU A 77 -0.35 9.08 12.07
CA LEU A 77 -0.47 8.49 13.40
C LEU A 77 0.72 8.90 14.26
N LYS A 78 0.43 9.59 15.36
CA LYS A 78 1.41 9.92 16.42
C LYS A 78 0.99 9.25 17.71
N THR A 79 1.94 8.66 18.43
CA THR A 79 1.65 8.04 19.72
C THR A 79 1.22 9.09 20.75
N VAL A 80 0.21 8.77 21.57
CA VAL A 80 -0.31 9.69 22.59
C VAL A 80 0.73 9.99 23.67
N ASP A 81 1.53 9.00 24.03
CA ASP A 81 2.57 9.08 25.06
C ASP A 81 3.91 9.63 24.54
N GLY A 82 4.00 9.92 23.24
CA GLY A 82 5.24 10.32 22.57
C GLY A 82 6.31 9.21 22.46
N THR A 83 5.99 7.97 22.83
CA THR A 83 6.94 6.85 22.78
C THR A 83 6.60 5.85 21.66
N GLY A 84 7.50 5.73 20.68
CA GLY A 84 7.41 4.76 19.60
C GLY A 84 7.39 5.37 18.20
N ASP A 85 7.20 4.50 17.21
CA ASP A 85 7.18 4.89 15.81
C ASP A 85 5.90 5.68 15.49
N SER A 86 6.05 6.70 14.65
CA SER A 86 4.93 7.37 13.98
C SER A 86 4.74 6.78 12.59
N TYR A 87 3.50 6.82 12.08
CA TYR A 87 3.16 6.21 10.79
C TYR A 87 2.41 7.20 9.90
N ALA A 88 2.67 7.14 8.60
CA ALA A 88 1.68 7.52 7.61
C ALA A 88 0.66 6.36 7.51
N PHE A 89 -0.61 6.74 7.54
CA PHE A 89 -1.75 5.83 7.57
C PHE A 89 -2.69 6.14 6.41
N PHE A 90 -3.18 5.11 5.75
CA PHE A 90 -4.28 5.21 4.79
C PHE A 90 -5.05 3.90 4.79
N ILE A 91 -6.30 3.93 4.31
CA ILE A 91 -7.14 2.75 4.21
C ILE A 91 -7.19 2.31 2.75
N MET A 92 -6.83 1.05 2.52
CA MET A 92 -6.94 0.35 1.25
C MET A 92 -8.29 -0.35 1.18
N GLU A 93 -9.03 -0.15 0.09
CA GLU A 93 -10.32 -0.81 -0.18
C GLU A 93 -10.23 -1.61 -1.48
N GLY A 94 -10.54 -2.90 -1.38
CA GLY A 94 -10.58 -3.83 -2.50
C GLY A 94 -11.83 -3.68 -3.36
N GLU A 95 -11.90 -4.49 -4.41
CA GLU A 95 -13.03 -4.49 -5.35
C GLU A 95 -14.32 -5.03 -4.73
N ASP A 96 -14.22 -5.95 -3.76
CA ASP A 96 -15.36 -6.54 -3.04
C ASP A 96 -15.76 -5.79 -1.76
N GLY A 97 -15.08 -4.68 -1.47
CA GLY A 97 -15.31 -3.88 -0.27
C GLY A 97 -14.52 -4.33 0.96
N PHE A 98 -13.65 -5.34 0.87
CA PHE A 98 -12.67 -5.64 1.91
C PHE A 98 -11.76 -4.43 2.15
N ARG A 99 -11.50 -4.12 3.42
CA ARG A 99 -10.70 -2.95 3.82
C ARG A 99 -9.52 -3.38 4.68
N ALA A 100 -8.37 -2.78 4.42
CA ALA A 100 -7.15 -2.97 5.21
C ALA A 100 -6.49 -1.64 5.52
N ALA A 101 -5.93 -1.54 6.72
CA ALA A 101 -5.10 -0.41 7.10
C ALA A 101 -3.67 -0.58 6.58
N ALA A 102 -3.15 0.45 5.94
CA ALA A 102 -1.76 0.53 5.52
C ALA A 102 -0.96 1.40 6.49
N LEU A 103 0.07 0.82 7.11
CA LEU A 103 0.97 1.52 8.02
C LEU A 103 2.37 1.65 7.41
N TYR A 104 2.78 2.87 7.07
CA TYR A 104 4.11 3.18 6.58
C TYR A 104 4.85 4.00 7.63
N LYS A 105 6.01 3.54 8.12
CA LYS A 105 6.86 4.35 9.02
C LYS A 105 7.03 5.78 8.48
N LEU A 106 6.67 6.77 9.29
CA LEU A 106 6.53 8.17 8.86
C LEU A 106 7.84 8.73 8.31
N GLU A 107 8.98 8.45 8.96
CA GLU A 107 10.30 8.91 8.51
C GLU A 107 10.65 8.39 7.12
N SER A 108 10.43 7.09 6.88
CA SER A 108 10.68 6.47 5.57
C SER A 108 9.72 6.98 4.50
N PHE A 109 8.46 7.22 4.88
CA PHE A 109 7.45 7.78 3.99
C PHE A 109 7.80 9.21 3.57
N THR A 110 8.10 10.10 4.53
CA THR A 110 8.43 11.50 4.23
C THR A 110 9.75 11.64 3.48
N SER A 111 10.75 10.79 3.78
CA SER A 111 11.99 10.76 3.02
C SER A 111 11.79 10.38 1.56
N ARG A 112 10.76 9.58 1.23
CA ARG A 112 10.52 9.07 -0.12
C ARG A 112 9.52 9.89 -0.91
N TYR A 113 8.46 10.39 -0.26
CA TYR A 113 7.33 11.07 -0.92
C TYR A 113 7.15 12.52 -0.47
N GLY A 114 7.97 13.02 0.46
CA GLY A 114 7.86 14.37 1.02
C GLY A 114 6.81 14.50 2.12
N GLY A 115 6.65 15.72 2.64
CA GLY A 115 5.72 16.01 3.76
C GLY A 115 4.23 16.07 3.37
N SER A 116 3.95 16.27 2.09
CA SER A 116 2.60 16.42 1.52
C SER A 116 2.49 15.67 0.20
N PRO A 117 2.51 14.33 0.20
CA PRO A 117 2.33 13.57 -1.03
C PRO A 117 0.88 13.62 -1.53
N VAL A 118 0.74 13.43 -2.83
CA VAL A 118 -0.55 13.33 -3.51
C VAL A 118 -0.82 11.86 -3.79
N PHE A 119 -2.00 11.40 -3.38
CA PHE A 119 -2.50 10.06 -3.66
C PHE A 119 -3.46 10.12 -4.85
N GLU A 120 -3.30 9.17 -5.75
CA GLU A 120 -4.31 8.85 -6.76
C GLU A 120 -5.40 7.96 -6.14
N ASP A 121 -6.51 7.76 -6.87
CA ASP A 121 -7.63 6.93 -6.40
C ASP A 121 -7.21 5.47 -6.16
N THR A 122 -6.20 4.99 -6.88
CA THR A 122 -5.69 3.62 -6.78
C THR A 122 -4.20 3.64 -6.46
N VAL A 123 -3.79 2.80 -5.50
CA VAL A 123 -2.39 2.60 -5.12
C VAL A 123 -1.96 1.16 -5.30
N VAL A 124 -0.66 0.97 -5.47
CA VAL A 124 -0.01 -0.35 -5.41
C VAL A 124 1.01 -0.33 -4.29
N VAL A 125 0.89 -1.25 -3.34
CA VAL A 125 1.65 -1.29 -2.10
C VAL A 125 2.42 -2.61 -2.00
N ASP A 126 3.74 -2.51 -1.75
CA ASP A 126 4.56 -3.63 -1.28
C ASP A 126 4.70 -3.55 0.24
N GLY A 127 4.43 -4.66 0.91
CA GLY A 127 4.42 -4.69 2.37
C GLY A 127 4.42 -6.10 2.94
N VAL A 128 4.19 -6.17 4.24
CA VAL A 128 4.02 -7.42 4.99
C VAL A 128 2.63 -7.41 5.60
N TYR A 129 1.87 -8.45 5.28
CA TYR A 129 0.59 -8.75 5.92
C TYR A 129 0.80 -9.86 6.95
N ARG A 130 0.26 -9.68 8.16
CA ARG A 130 0.24 -10.73 9.20
C ARG A 130 -1.22 -10.99 9.58
N PRO A 131 -1.78 -12.15 9.23
CA PRO A 131 -3.15 -12.48 9.62
C PRO A 131 -3.31 -12.45 11.14
N GLY A 132 -4.40 -11.85 11.61
CA GLY A 132 -4.68 -11.61 13.04
C GLY A 132 -4.00 -10.38 13.64
N GLU A 133 -3.16 -9.68 12.87
CA GLU A 133 -2.67 -8.35 13.23
C GLU A 133 -3.66 -7.30 12.73
N GLU A 134 -4.38 -6.70 13.67
CA GLU A 134 -5.41 -5.70 13.40
C GLU A 134 -5.12 -4.40 14.15
N LEU A 135 -5.67 -3.31 13.62
CA LEU A 135 -5.81 -2.06 14.35
C LEU A 135 -7.27 -1.73 14.54
N THR A 136 -7.55 -0.95 15.57
CA THR A 136 -8.89 -0.45 15.87
C THR A 136 -8.91 1.05 15.62
N LEU A 137 -9.72 1.47 14.64
CA LEU A 137 -9.96 2.87 14.31
C LEU A 137 -11.23 3.34 15.03
N ILE A 138 -11.08 4.30 15.93
CA ILE A 138 -12.17 4.90 16.71
C ILE A 138 -12.42 6.30 16.16
N THR A 139 -13.56 6.46 15.50
CA THR A 139 -14.01 7.71 14.88
C THR A 139 -15.26 8.24 15.60
N PRO A 140 -15.70 9.48 15.32
CA PRO A 140 -16.97 9.99 15.84
C PRO A 140 -18.20 9.17 15.42
N VAL A 141 -18.11 8.41 14.31
CA VAL A 141 -19.22 7.61 13.78
C VAL A 141 -19.23 6.17 14.27
N GLY A 142 -18.15 5.72 14.91
CA GLY A 142 -18.05 4.36 15.42
C GLY A 142 -16.62 3.82 15.45
N GLU A 143 -16.53 2.55 15.83
CA GLU A 143 -15.31 1.77 15.92
C GLU A 143 -15.25 0.75 14.78
N GLU A 144 -14.10 0.66 14.12
CA GLU A 144 -13.83 -0.27 13.02
C GLU A 144 -12.50 -0.98 13.26
N SER A 145 -12.49 -2.32 13.23
CA SER A 145 -11.26 -3.11 13.24
C SER A 145 -10.82 -3.39 11.81
N LEU A 146 -9.54 -3.11 11.51
CA LEU A 146 -8.97 -3.27 10.18
C LEU A 146 -7.72 -4.16 10.22
N PRO A 147 -7.60 -5.16 9.33
CA PRO A 147 -6.36 -5.89 9.13
C PRO A 147 -5.23 -4.95 8.70
N VAL A 148 -4.01 -5.22 9.16
CA VAL A 148 -2.87 -4.32 8.95
C VAL A 148 -1.89 -4.86 7.90
N VAL A 149 -1.55 -4.01 6.93
CA VAL A 149 -0.39 -4.17 6.07
C VAL A 149 0.68 -3.19 6.52
N THR A 150 1.81 -3.70 7.00
CA THR A 150 3.01 -2.87 7.22
C THR A 150 3.65 -2.59 5.87
N VAL A 151 3.62 -1.34 5.43
CA VAL A 151 4.10 -0.91 4.11
C VAL A 151 5.60 -0.72 4.11
N ASN A 152 6.26 -1.31 3.10
CA ASN A 152 7.67 -1.07 2.79
C ASN A 152 7.82 -0.01 1.69
N ALA A 153 6.92 -0.03 0.70
CA ALA A 153 6.95 0.88 -0.44
C ALA A 153 5.56 1.04 -1.07
N ILE A 154 5.27 2.24 -1.56
CA ILE A 154 4.18 2.48 -2.51
C ILE A 154 4.80 2.51 -3.91
N LEU A 155 4.42 1.54 -4.74
CA LEU A 155 4.98 1.33 -6.07
C LEU A 155 4.28 2.20 -7.13
N LYS A 156 2.99 2.51 -6.93
CA LYS A 156 2.16 3.36 -7.81
C LYS A 156 1.09 4.10 -7.02
N GLY A 157 0.59 5.20 -7.57
CA GLY A 157 -0.54 5.96 -7.03
C GLY A 157 -0.19 6.93 -5.90
N CYS A 158 1.09 7.18 -5.66
CA CYS A 158 1.55 8.18 -4.70
C CYS A 158 2.80 8.87 -5.24
N HIS A 159 2.77 10.20 -5.31
CA HIS A 159 3.88 11.02 -5.78
C HIS A 159 4.06 12.24 -4.88
N ALA A 160 5.29 12.77 -4.83
CA ALA A 160 5.57 14.00 -4.09
C ALA A 160 4.84 15.17 -4.75
N ALA A 161 4.20 16.05 -3.97
CA ALA A 161 3.54 17.25 -4.52
C ALA A 161 4.52 18.24 -5.18
N TYR A 162 5.83 18.14 -4.90
CA TYR A 162 6.85 19.04 -5.41
C TYR A 162 7.55 18.50 -6.67
N GLU A 163 6.82 18.40 -7.78
CA GLU A 163 7.41 18.56 -9.13
C GLU A 163 7.02 19.91 -9.78
N GLY A 164 6.30 20.78 -9.06
CA GLY A 164 5.82 22.07 -9.58
C GLY A 164 6.76 23.28 -9.44
N GLU A 165 7.90 23.17 -8.75
CA GLU A 165 8.79 24.32 -8.47
C GLU A 165 10.22 24.09 -8.99
N LYS A 166 10.34 23.61 -10.23
CA LYS A 166 11.58 23.70 -11.03
C LYS A 166 11.35 24.34 -12.40
N ALA A 167 10.28 25.11 -12.54
CA ALA A 167 9.95 25.81 -13.79
C ALA A 167 9.85 27.34 -13.61
N VAL A 168 10.67 27.96 -12.76
CA VAL A 168 10.93 29.41 -12.85
C VAL A 168 12.36 29.72 -12.39
N VAL A 169 13.37 29.28 -13.15
CA VAL A 169 14.66 30.01 -13.24
C VAL A 169 15.14 29.97 -14.69
N SER A 170 14.47 30.78 -15.53
CA SER A 170 15.00 31.44 -16.73
C SER A 170 13.81 32.29 -17.21
N GLN A 171 13.90 33.61 -17.30
CA GLN A 171 14.89 34.40 -18.02
C GLN A 171 15.24 35.69 -17.27
#